data_AF-A0A395JGM0-F1
#
_entry.id   AF-A0A395JGM0-F1
#
_cell.length_a   1.000
_cell.length_b   1.000
_cell.length_c   1.000
_cell.angle_alpha   90.00
_cell.angle_beta   90.00
_cell.angle_gamma   90.00
#
_symmetry.space_group_name_H-M   'P 1'
#
loop_
_entity.id
_entity.type
_entity.pdbx_description
1 polymer ?
#
loop_
_entity_poly.entity_id
_entity_poly.type
_entity_poly.pdbx_seq_one_letter_code
_entity_poly.pdbx_strand_id
1 'polypeptide(L)'
;MPTKTALIVDDSKTAHFKLKRILQRYDLSIDLAFSAEDALSYLSYRIPDVIFMDHSMRGMNGLEAIKIIKSNPATSNIPISMYTAESGDEYVRQARAAGAIDVLSKDIMTDLDVDRVVKHVNVGTLLGDIPPIEHDGQGATIEPLHHTELTPDLAAIRDQVASSMDIQQRRVRREIQDNTRVLINRFMREFRVVRDDVARHQKQQQTANTKLLSELRSKPRSKQPNWMYIGIGILTALALFSLIEMIKLRQEVSQLRAASASNQAAEIESIHAPIDDTSARPEGSSSSSDFEVQLNNLNLQSQFGFAEQALSGDRIRLVSDLLDSLDQTNFKGTLSLELHHGNFCTEADASGSLILPSEPLPVTQCQLISDTSRTYTSSTDTSVQFANMIDSADIIERGDLRLDLIALGVSAPSYQYPQLDRTTSSTEWNAVAAANNRITATLQPR
;
A
#
# COMPACT_ATOMS: atom_id res chain seq x y z
N MET A 1 10.88 8.06 -35.66
CA MET A 1 9.42 8.05 -35.39
C MET A 1 9.01 9.47 -35.00
N PRO A 2 7.76 9.90 -35.22
CA PRO A 2 7.33 11.21 -34.73
C PRO A 2 7.49 11.25 -33.20
N THR A 3 8.15 12.29 -32.70
CA THR A 3 8.38 12.49 -31.27
C THR A 3 7.03 12.66 -30.57
N LYS A 4 6.76 11.78 -29.60
CA LYS A 4 5.54 11.79 -28.80
C LYS A 4 5.48 13.07 -27.97
N THR A 5 4.31 13.68 -27.80
CA THR A 5 4.16 14.97 -27.11
C THR A 5 3.40 14.84 -25.81
N ALA A 6 3.97 15.32 -24.71
CA ALA A 6 3.32 15.47 -23.42
C ALA A 6 2.92 16.93 -23.16
N LEU A 7 1.68 17.16 -22.76
CA LEU A 7 1.20 18.47 -22.32
C LEU A 7 1.16 18.51 -20.79
N ILE A 8 1.85 19.47 -20.18
CA ILE A 8 1.78 19.74 -18.74
C ILE A 8 0.87 20.95 -18.51
N VAL A 9 -0.15 20.79 -17.66
CA VAL A 9 -1.12 21.84 -17.32
C VAL A 9 -1.04 22.12 -15.82
N ASP A 10 -0.51 23.29 -15.47
CA ASP A 10 -0.29 23.72 -14.07
C ASP A 10 -0.08 25.23 -14.04
N ASP A 11 -0.60 25.94 -13.03
CA ASP A 11 -0.41 27.39 -12.90
C ASP A 11 0.96 27.76 -12.28
N SER A 12 1.65 26.78 -11.70
CA SER A 12 2.96 26.93 -11.08
C SER A 12 4.11 26.64 -12.04
N LYS A 13 4.88 27.70 -12.36
CA LYS A 13 6.14 27.59 -13.12
C LYS A 13 7.14 26.61 -12.49
N THR A 14 7.13 26.49 -11.16
CA THR A 14 7.99 25.56 -10.42
C THR A 14 7.57 24.12 -10.66
N ALA A 15 6.27 23.84 -10.70
CA ALA A 15 5.72 22.52 -10.99
C ALA A 15 6.02 22.10 -12.43
N HIS A 16 5.88 23.02 -13.40
CA HIS A 16 6.34 22.81 -14.78
C HIS A 16 7.81 22.44 -14.84
N PHE A 17 8.71 23.19 -14.19
CA PHE A 17 10.14 22.92 -14.25
C PHE A 17 10.49 21.54 -13.67
N LYS A 18 9.89 21.17 -12.53
CA LYS A 18 10.09 19.87 -11.89
C LYS A 18 9.64 18.72 -12.79
N LEU A 19 8.38 18.74 -13.23
CA LEU A 19 7.81 17.67 -14.04
C LEU A 19 8.47 17.59 -15.41
N LYS A 20 8.79 18.74 -16.03
CA LYS A 20 9.56 18.79 -17.28
C LYS A 20 10.92 18.11 -17.15
N ARG A 21 11.68 18.38 -16.09
CA ARG A 21 13.00 17.76 -15.87
C ARG A 21 12.90 16.24 -15.70
N ILE A 22 11.79 15.74 -15.17
CA ILE A 22 11.54 14.30 -15.04
C ILE A 22 11.16 13.71 -16.39
N LEU A 23 10.22 14.34 -17.11
CA LEU A 23 9.76 13.89 -18.42
C LEU A 23 10.83 14.01 -19.52
N GLN A 24 11.82 14.90 -19.37
CA GLN A 24 12.95 15.03 -20.30
C GLN A 24 13.85 13.80 -20.37
N ARG A 25 13.77 12.89 -19.39
CA ARG A 25 14.45 11.58 -19.44
C ARG A 25 13.80 10.60 -20.41
N TYR A 26 12.61 10.94 -20.90
CA TYR A 26 11.82 10.16 -21.84
C TYR A 26 11.89 10.81 -23.22
N ASP A 27 11.71 10.02 -24.29
CA ASP A 27 11.72 10.51 -25.68
C ASP A 27 10.41 11.26 -26.03
N LEU A 28 10.10 12.28 -25.25
CA LEU A 28 8.88 13.09 -25.32
C LEU A 28 9.20 14.56 -25.56
N SER A 29 8.49 15.18 -26.50
CA SER A 29 8.39 16.63 -26.61
C SER A 29 7.45 17.15 -25.51
N ILE A 30 7.80 18.26 -24.86
CA ILE A 30 7.05 18.76 -23.70
C ILE A 30 6.50 20.15 -24.03
N ASP A 31 5.17 20.24 -24.08
CA ASP A 31 4.43 21.49 -24.20
C ASP A 31 3.81 21.86 -22.84
N LEU A 32 3.59 23.16 -22.61
CA LEU A 32 3.14 23.71 -21.34
C LEU A 32 1.86 24.53 -21.53
N ALA A 33 0.92 24.39 -20.59
CA ALA A 33 -0.25 25.25 -20.43
C ALA A 33 -0.32 25.73 -18.97
N PHE A 34 -0.71 27.00 -18.77
CA PHE A 34 -0.68 27.66 -17.46
C PHE A 34 -2.05 27.74 -16.78
N SER A 35 -3.09 27.21 -17.44
CA SER A 35 -4.46 27.14 -16.94
C SER A 35 -5.24 26.05 -17.68
N ALA A 36 -6.39 25.65 -17.13
CA ALA A 36 -7.31 24.74 -17.82
C ALA A 36 -7.82 25.33 -19.14
N GLU A 37 -8.09 26.63 -19.19
CA GLU A 37 -8.53 27.35 -20.37
C GLU A 37 -7.44 27.41 -21.45
N ASP A 38 -6.18 27.59 -21.06
CA ASP A 38 -5.04 27.50 -21.98
C ASP A 38 -4.90 26.08 -22.54
N ALA A 39 -5.12 25.05 -21.71
CA ALA A 39 -5.08 23.66 -22.15
C ALA A 39 -6.21 23.33 -23.14
N LEU A 40 -7.44 23.80 -22.89
CA LEU A 40 -8.56 23.64 -23.82
C LEU A 40 -8.31 24.39 -25.13
N SER A 41 -7.72 25.59 -25.06
CA SER A 41 -7.30 26.33 -26.25
C SER A 41 -6.23 25.58 -27.03
N TYR A 42 -5.22 25.03 -26.35
CA TYR A 42 -4.18 24.18 -26.94
C TYR A 42 -4.77 23.00 -27.71
N LEU A 43 -5.76 22.33 -27.10
CA LEU A 43 -6.40 21.15 -27.66
C LEU A 43 -7.27 21.44 -28.90
N SER A 44 -7.57 22.71 -29.19
CA SER A 44 -8.30 23.09 -30.41
C SER A 44 -7.44 23.01 -31.67
N TYR A 45 -6.11 23.04 -31.54
CA TYR A 45 -5.17 23.04 -32.68
C TYR A 45 -4.06 22.00 -32.58
N ARG A 46 -3.82 21.38 -31.41
CA ARG A 46 -2.87 20.27 -31.24
C ARG A 46 -3.40 19.17 -30.34
N ILE A 47 -3.10 17.91 -30.70
CA ILE A 47 -3.45 16.72 -29.92
C ILE A 47 -2.16 16.14 -29.32
N PRO A 48 -1.96 16.23 -27.99
CA PRO A 48 -0.82 15.58 -27.34
C PRO A 48 -1.10 14.09 -27.14
N ASP A 49 -0.04 13.31 -26.98
CA ASP A 49 -0.13 11.88 -26.68
C ASP A 49 -0.43 11.61 -25.20
N VAL A 50 -0.18 12.57 -24.31
CA VAL A 50 -0.54 12.51 -22.88
C VAL A 50 -0.71 13.89 -22.28
N ILE A 51 -1.61 14.01 -21.30
CA ILE A 51 -1.81 15.23 -20.51
C ILE A 51 -1.51 14.94 -19.04
N PHE A 52 -0.68 15.78 -18.42
CA PHE A 52 -0.51 15.86 -16.98
C PHE A 52 -1.25 17.10 -16.47
N MET A 53 -2.33 16.88 -15.71
CA MET A 53 -3.30 17.92 -15.34
C MET A 53 -3.24 18.21 -13.84
N ASP A 54 -2.95 19.45 -13.45
CA ASP A 54 -3.10 19.86 -12.06
C ASP A 54 -4.56 19.92 -11.62
N HIS A 55 -4.80 19.65 -10.33
CA HIS A 55 -6.13 19.79 -9.75
C HIS A 55 -6.49 21.25 -9.48
N SER A 56 -5.59 21.95 -8.79
CA SER A 56 -5.89 23.19 -8.07
C SER A 56 -5.36 24.40 -8.83
N MET A 57 -6.03 24.71 -9.94
CA MET A 57 -5.73 25.88 -10.76
C MET A 57 -6.72 27.01 -10.48
N ARG A 58 -6.27 28.26 -10.63
CA ARG A 58 -7.17 29.42 -10.59
C ARG A 58 -8.13 29.41 -11.78
N GLY A 59 -9.43 29.48 -11.50
CA GLY A 59 -10.48 29.47 -12.54
C GLY A 59 -11.13 28.09 -12.61
N MET A 60 -11.10 27.46 -13.78
CA MET A 60 -11.56 26.09 -13.94
C MET A 60 -10.59 25.10 -13.29
N ASN A 61 -11.13 24.18 -12.49
CA ASN A 61 -10.33 23.14 -11.84
C ASN A 61 -9.99 21.98 -12.80
N GLY A 62 -8.97 21.19 -12.47
CA GLY A 62 -8.52 20.09 -13.33
C GLY A 62 -9.56 18.99 -13.56
N LEU A 63 -10.46 18.73 -12.61
CA LEU A 63 -11.50 17.71 -12.76
C LEU A 63 -12.59 18.15 -13.75
N GLU A 64 -12.95 19.43 -13.74
CA GLU A 64 -13.84 20.05 -14.72
C GLU A 64 -13.20 20.04 -16.11
N ALA A 65 -11.92 20.39 -16.20
CA ALA A 65 -11.16 20.35 -17.45
C ALA A 65 -11.17 18.94 -18.05
N ILE A 66 -10.91 17.90 -17.25
CA ILE A 66 -10.97 16.50 -17.71
C ILE A 66 -12.35 16.16 -18.29
N LYS A 67 -13.43 16.51 -17.59
CA LYS A 67 -14.79 16.21 -18.09
C LYS A 67 -15.03 16.85 -19.45
N ILE A 68 -14.58 18.09 -19.66
CA ILE A 68 -14.69 18.78 -20.93
C ILE A 68 -13.86 18.07 -22.00
N ILE A 69 -12.59 17.76 -21.72
CA ILE A 69 -11.67 17.07 -22.65
C ILE A 69 -12.22 15.68 -23.03
N LYS A 70 -12.78 14.95 -22.07
CA LYS A 70 -13.34 13.61 -22.28
C LYS A 70 -14.69 13.61 -22.98
N SER A 71 -15.45 14.71 -22.88
CA SER A 71 -16.73 14.88 -23.58
C SER A 71 -16.59 15.16 -25.08
N ASN A 72 -15.42 15.64 -25.53
CA ASN A 72 -15.16 15.93 -26.93
C ASN A 72 -14.54 14.71 -27.64
N PRO A 73 -15.18 14.15 -28.69
CA PRO A 73 -14.69 12.97 -29.41
C PRO A 73 -13.27 13.12 -29.99
N ALA A 74 -12.85 14.34 -30.34
CA ALA A 74 -11.52 14.59 -30.89
C ALA A 74 -10.41 14.46 -29.83
N THR A 75 -10.75 14.61 -28.54
CA THR A 75 -9.79 14.65 -27.42
C THR A 75 -10.04 13.56 -26.37
N SER A 76 -11.14 12.81 -26.49
CA SER A 76 -11.57 11.81 -25.49
C SER A 76 -10.56 10.68 -25.29
N ASN A 77 -9.82 10.32 -26.34
CA ASN A 77 -8.87 9.22 -26.31
C ASN A 77 -7.51 9.59 -25.69
N ILE A 78 -7.26 10.89 -25.45
CA ILE A 78 -5.99 11.32 -24.88
C ILE A 78 -5.91 10.81 -23.43
N PRO A 79 -4.85 10.07 -23.04
CA PRO A 79 -4.66 9.67 -21.66
C PRO A 79 -4.35 10.90 -20.80
N ILE A 80 -5.08 11.05 -19.69
CA ILE A 80 -4.91 12.18 -18.76
C ILE A 80 -4.53 11.62 -17.40
N SER A 81 -3.39 12.06 -16.86
CA SER A 81 -2.96 11.77 -15.50
C SER A 81 -3.08 13.03 -14.66
N MET A 82 -3.68 12.94 -13.47
CA MET A 82 -3.68 14.06 -12.53
C MET A 82 -2.28 14.23 -11.95
N TYR A 83 -1.83 15.48 -11.79
CA TYR A 83 -0.58 15.83 -11.11
C TYR A 83 -0.88 16.83 -10.00
N THR A 84 -1.12 16.37 -8.77
CA THR A 84 -1.72 17.20 -7.70
C THR A 84 -1.06 16.98 -6.33
N ALA A 85 -1.16 17.97 -5.44
CA ALA A 85 -0.84 17.79 -4.02
C ALA A 85 -2.01 17.16 -3.24
N GLU A 86 -3.22 17.16 -3.82
CA GLU A 86 -4.39 16.54 -3.23
C GLU A 86 -4.27 15.01 -3.28
N SER A 87 -4.43 14.36 -2.14
CA SER A 87 -4.30 12.90 -2.00
C SER A 87 -5.48 12.32 -1.23
N GLY A 88 -5.85 11.09 -1.56
CA GLY A 88 -6.90 10.35 -0.85
C GLY A 88 -7.83 9.60 -1.79
N ASP A 89 -8.43 8.52 -1.30
CA ASP A 89 -9.21 7.60 -2.13
C ASP A 89 -10.47 8.24 -2.73
N GLU A 90 -11.08 9.21 -2.04
CA GLU A 90 -12.20 9.96 -2.59
C GLU A 90 -11.79 10.78 -3.81
N TYR A 91 -10.66 11.48 -3.71
CA TYR A 91 -10.11 12.25 -4.80
C TYR A 91 -9.71 11.36 -5.98
N VAL A 92 -9.05 10.22 -5.73
CA VAL A 92 -8.71 9.25 -6.78
C VAL A 92 -9.96 8.70 -7.46
N ARG A 93 -11.03 8.41 -6.70
CA ARG A 93 -12.32 8.00 -7.29
C ARG A 93 -12.92 9.11 -8.15
N GLN A 94 -12.92 10.35 -7.68
CA GLN A 94 -13.43 11.49 -8.45
C GLN A 94 -12.63 11.72 -9.74
N ALA A 95 -11.30 11.63 -9.68
CA ALA A 95 -10.41 11.75 -10.83
C ALA A 95 -10.65 10.63 -11.85
N ARG A 96 -10.73 9.38 -11.41
CA ARG A 96 -11.05 8.24 -12.29
C ARG A 96 -12.44 8.35 -12.89
N ALA A 97 -13.44 8.75 -12.10
CA ALA A 97 -14.80 8.97 -12.58
C ALA A 97 -14.89 10.12 -13.60
N ALA A 98 -14.02 11.13 -13.51
CA ALA A 98 -13.91 12.17 -14.52
C ALA A 98 -13.26 11.66 -15.82
N GLY A 99 -12.44 10.60 -15.76
CA GLY A 99 -11.78 9.99 -16.90
C GLY A 99 -10.25 10.05 -16.87
N ALA A 100 -9.64 10.31 -15.71
CA ALA A 100 -8.20 10.20 -15.51
C ALA A 100 -7.75 8.73 -15.52
N ILE A 101 -6.63 8.45 -16.18
CA ILE A 101 -6.00 7.12 -16.19
C ILE A 101 -5.18 6.86 -14.93
N ASP A 102 -4.66 7.92 -14.29
CA ASP A 102 -3.87 7.83 -13.06
C ASP A 102 -3.88 9.15 -12.27
N VAL A 103 -3.38 9.09 -11.03
CA VAL A 103 -3.18 10.25 -10.15
C VAL A 103 -1.75 10.21 -9.58
N LEU A 104 -0.98 11.23 -9.90
CA LEU A 104 0.40 11.45 -9.45
C LEU A 104 0.42 12.52 -8.37
N SER A 105 0.96 12.17 -7.20
CA SER A 105 1.13 13.11 -6.10
C SER A 105 2.38 13.98 -6.31
N LYS A 106 2.24 15.31 -6.23
CA LYS A 106 3.34 16.28 -6.32
C LYS A 106 4.40 16.10 -5.24
N ASP A 107 4.03 15.57 -4.08
CA ASP A 107 4.89 15.43 -2.89
C ASP A 107 5.60 14.07 -2.80
N ILE A 108 5.07 13.05 -3.48
CA ILE A 108 5.52 11.64 -3.37
C ILE A 108 5.96 11.10 -4.75
N MET A 109 6.02 11.94 -5.79
CA MET A 109 6.28 11.50 -7.16
C MET A 109 7.66 10.85 -7.31
N THR A 110 7.68 9.58 -7.73
CA THR A 110 8.89 8.85 -8.10
C THR A 110 8.99 8.66 -9.61
N ASP A 111 10.18 8.32 -10.11
CA ASP A 111 10.37 8.01 -11.54
C ASP A 111 9.51 6.83 -12.01
N LEU A 112 9.23 5.87 -11.12
CA LEU A 112 8.36 4.72 -11.38
C LEU A 112 6.90 5.12 -11.65
N ASP A 113 6.42 6.20 -11.04
CA ASP A 113 5.06 6.68 -11.25
C ASP A 113 4.90 7.33 -12.62
N VAL A 114 5.95 8.02 -13.09
CA VAL A 114 5.99 8.59 -14.44
C VAL A 114 6.12 7.48 -15.48
N ASP A 115 6.96 6.47 -15.23
CA ASP A 115 7.09 5.26 -16.05
C ASP A 115 5.74 4.58 -16.31
N ARG A 116 4.89 4.47 -15.27
CA ARG A 116 3.55 3.88 -15.37
C ARG A 116 2.66 4.67 -16.34
N VAL A 117 2.72 6.00 -16.30
CA VAL A 117 1.92 6.85 -17.20
C VAL A 117 2.48 6.83 -18.62
N VAL A 118 3.81 6.90 -18.79
CA VAL A 118 4.48 6.84 -20.10
C VAL A 118 4.23 5.49 -20.79
N LYS A 119 4.14 4.38 -20.04
CA LYS A 119 3.74 3.07 -20.62
C LYS A 119 2.38 3.12 -21.30
N HIS A 120 1.40 3.86 -20.77
CA HIS A 120 0.09 4.00 -21.41
C HIS A 120 0.16 4.77 -22.74
N VAL A 121 1.13 5.68 -22.88
CA VAL A 121 1.41 6.40 -24.13
C VAL A 121 1.91 5.46 -25.23
N ASN A 122 2.64 4.41 -24.85
CA ASN A 122 3.18 3.42 -25.77
C ASN A 122 2.16 2.32 -26.12
N VAL A 123 1.28 1.94 -25.19
CA VAL A 123 0.26 0.89 -25.39
C VAL A 123 -0.88 1.35 -26.30
N GLY A 124 -1.26 2.63 -26.29
CA GLY A 124 -2.28 3.18 -27.19
C GLY A 124 -1.98 3.02 -28.69
N THR A 125 -0.72 2.75 -29.05
CA THR A 125 -0.28 2.55 -30.44
C THR A 125 -0.59 1.14 -30.96
N LEU A 126 -0.70 0.12 -30.09
CA LEU A 126 -0.93 -1.27 -30.51
C LEU A 126 -2.38 -1.58 -30.92
N LEU A 127 -3.32 -0.68 -30.63
CA LEU A 127 -4.73 -0.84 -31.02
C LEU A 127 -5.11 0.03 -32.24
N GLY A 128 -4.17 0.83 -32.78
CA GLY A 128 -4.41 1.70 -33.94
C GLY A 128 -4.11 1.05 -35.30
N ASP A 129 -3.32 -0.03 -35.33
CA ASP A 129 -2.77 -0.61 -36.57
C ASP A 129 -3.32 -2.00 -36.89
N ILE A 130 -4.63 -2.22 -36.73
CA ILE A 130 -5.29 -3.40 -37.31
C ILE A 130 -5.92 -2.95 -38.64
N PRO A 131 -5.32 -3.26 -39.81
CA PRO A 131 -5.98 -3.01 -41.08
C PRO A 131 -7.26 -3.85 -41.16
N PRO A 132 -8.34 -3.34 -41.79
CA PRO A 132 -9.59 -4.08 -41.93
C PRO A 132 -9.35 -5.40 -42.66
N ILE A 133 -9.80 -6.51 -42.09
CA ILE A 133 -9.76 -7.82 -42.76
C ILE A 133 -10.79 -7.78 -43.89
N GLU A 134 -10.32 -7.73 -45.13
CA GLU A 134 -11.14 -8.01 -46.31
C GLU A 134 -11.49 -9.50 -46.32
N HIS A 135 -12.78 -9.81 -46.21
CA HIS A 135 -13.30 -11.15 -46.45
C HIS A 135 -13.32 -11.39 -47.96
N ASP A 136 -12.40 -12.22 -48.45
CA ASP A 136 -12.60 -12.88 -49.74
C ASP A 136 -12.92 -14.36 -49.50
N GLY A 137 -14.08 -14.75 -50.04
CA GLY A 137 -14.69 -16.05 -49.82
C GLY A 137 -14.17 -17.07 -50.82
N GLN A 138 -13.48 -18.09 -50.33
CA GLN A 138 -13.45 -19.40 -50.96
C GLN A 138 -13.15 -20.48 -49.91
N GLY A 139 -14.16 -21.33 -49.70
CA GLY A 139 -14.04 -22.51 -48.85
C GLY A 139 -13.13 -23.54 -49.50
N ALA A 140 -12.15 -24.02 -48.73
CA ALA A 140 -11.38 -25.21 -49.05
C ALA A 140 -11.72 -26.30 -48.03
N THR A 141 -12.26 -27.39 -48.56
CA THR A 141 -12.62 -28.65 -47.90
C THR A 141 -11.40 -29.25 -47.19
N ILE A 142 -11.52 -29.57 -45.90
CA ILE A 142 -10.47 -30.29 -45.15
C ILE A 142 -10.75 -31.80 -45.24
N GLU A 143 -9.85 -32.53 -45.89
CA GLU A 143 -9.74 -33.99 -45.81
C GLU A 143 -9.07 -34.40 -44.48
N PRO A 144 -9.51 -35.47 -43.78
CA PRO A 144 -8.91 -35.87 -42.52
C PRO A 144 -7.63 -36.69 -42.75
N LEU A 145 -6.49 -36.14 -42.33
CA LEU A 145 -5.20 -36.82 -42.36
C LEU A 145 -5.03 -37.79 -41.19
N HIS A 146 -4.49 -38.96 -41.55
CA HIS A 146 -4.10 -40.11 -40.74
C HIS A 146 -3.47 -39.79 -39.38
N HIS A 147 -3.93 -40.49 -38.35
CA HIS A 147 -3.26 -40.61 -37.06
C HIS A 147 -1.91 -41.33 -37.24
N THR A 148 -0.82 -40.60 -37.05
CA THR A 148 0.49 -41.20 -36.75
C THR A 148 0.73 -41.04 -35.26
N GLU A 149 1.14 -42.14 -34.63
CA GLU A 149 1.33 -42.29 -33.19
C GLU A 149 2.16 -41.16 -32.59
N LEU A 150 1.58 -40.54 -31.54
CA LEU A 150 2.21 -39.53 -30.71
C LEU A 150 3.39 -40.16 -29.94
N THR A 151 4.58 -39.62 -30.13
CA THR A 151 5.76 -39.96 -29.33
C THR A 151 5.59 -39.49 -27.87
N PRO A 152 6.33 -40.07 -26.90
CA PRO A 152 6.14 -39.85 -25.45
C PRO A 152 6.47 -38.44 -24.94
N ASP A 153 6.77 -37.49 -25.84
CA ASP A 153 7.36 -36.18 -25.52
C ASP A 153 6.30 -35.08 -25.31
N LEU A 154 5.10 -35.22 -25.89
CA LEU A 154 4.03 -34.22 -25.76
C LEU A 154 3.30 -34.25 -24.41
N ALA A 155 3.31 -35.38 -23.70
CA ALA A 155 2.77 -35.46 -22.34
C ALA A 155 3.65 -34.70 -21.34
N ALA A 156 4.97 -34.85 -21.47
CA ALA A 156 5.94 -34.11 -20.66
C ALA A 156 5.87 -32.60 -20.91
N ILE A 157 5.73 -32.17 -22.18
CA ILE A 157 5.56 -30.75 -22.52
C ILE A 157 4.21 -30.22 -22.02
N ARG A 158 3.12 -30.99 -22.11
CA ARG A 158 1.81 -30.61 -21.58
C ARG A 158 1.83 -30.43 -20.05
N ASP A 159 2.50 -31.32 -19.32
CA ASP A 159 2.62 -31.23 -17.87
C ASP A 159 3.57 -30.09 -17.44
N GLN A 160 4.61 -29.82 -18.23
CA GLN A 160 5.51 -28.69 -18.02
C GLN A 160 4.85 -27.34 -18.31
N VAL A 161 3.99 -27.26 -19.34
CA VAL A 161 3.21 -26.06 -19.64
C VAL A 161 2.07 -25.86 -18.64
N ALA A 162 1.36 -26.93 -18.24
CA ALA A 162 0.31 -26.86 -17.23
C ALA A 162 0.85 -26.44 -15.85
N SER A 163 2.02 -26.96 -15.45
CA SER A 163 2.69 -26.52 -14.21
C SER A 163 3.20 -25.08 -14.32
N SER A 164 3.66 -24.64 -15.48
CA SER A 164 4.05 -23.23 -15.70
C SER A 164 2.85 -22.26 -15.66
N MET A 165 1.69 -22.65 -16.20
CA MET A 165 0.47 -21.85 -16.18
C MET A 165 -0.16 -21.79 -14.79
N ASP A 166 -0.12 -22.87 -14.00
CA ASP A 166 -0.62 -22.85 -12.62
C ASP A 166 0.28 -22.01 -11.70
N ILE A 167 1.60 -22.00 -11.94
CA ILE A 167 2.54 -21.12 -11.23
C ILE A 167 2.29 -19.64 -11.58
N GLN A 168 2.02 -19.31 -12.85
CA GLN A 168 1.70 -17.93 -13.24
C GLN A 168 0.32 -17.47 -12.75
N GLN A 169 -0.71 -18.32 -12.81
CA GLN A 169 -2.04 -17.99 -12.30
C GLN A 169 -2.05 -17.81 -10.77
N ARG A 170 -1.26 -18.58 -10.02
CA ARG A 170 -1.06 -18.38 -8.57
C ARG A 170 -0.28 -17.11 -8.22
N ARG A 171 0.49 -16.54 -9.16
CA ARG A 171 1.23 -15.29 -8.97
C ARG A 171 0.32 -14.08 -9.18
N VAL A 172 -0.49 -14.10 -10.25
CA VAL A 172 -1.48 -13.04 -10.55
C VAL A 172 -2.62 -13.01 -9.51
N ARG A 173 -3.11 -14.17 -9.05
CA ARG A 173 -4.17 -14.23 -8.02
C ARG A 173 -3.69 -13.75 -6.65
N ARG A 174 -2.41 -13.93 -6.31
CA ARG A 174 -1.77 -13.37 -5.10
C ARG A 174 -1.62 -11.86 -5.19
N GLU A 175 -1.12 -11.32 -6.31
CA GLU A 175 -1.04 -9.86 -6.50
C GLU A 175 -2.40 -9.16 -6.40
N ILE A 176 -3.47 -9.75 -6.93
CA ILE A 176 -4.83 -9.17 -6.88
C ILE A 176 -5.39 -9.23 -5.45
N GLN A 177 -5.18 -10.31 -4.69
CA GLN A 177 -5.66 -10.42 -3.31
C GLN A 177 -4.84 -9.59 -2.31
N ASP A 178 -3.53 -9.47 -2.52
CA ASP A 178 -2.63 -8.69 -1.67
C ASP A 178 -2.87 -7.18 -1.84
N ASN A 179 -3.10 -6.70 -3.08
CA ASN A 179 -3.47 -5.30 -3.31
C ASN A 179 -4.84 -4.96 -2.70
N THR A 180 -5.80 -5.88 -2.71
CA THR A 180 -7.14 -5.62 -2.18
C THR A 180 -7.15 -5.56 -0.64
N ARG A 181 -6.29 -6.35 0.04
CA ARG A 181 -6.14 -6.31 1.52
C ARG A 181 -5.35 -5.12 2.02
N VAL A 182 -4.30 -4.71 1.30
CA VAL A 182 -3.50 -3.52 1.63
C VAL A 182 -4.33 -2.23 1.49
N LEU A 183 -5.20 -2.16 0.48
CA LEU A 183 -6.13 -1.03 0.32
C LEU A 183 -7.10 -0.92 1.50
N ILE A 184 -7.69 -2.02 1.98
CA ILE A 184 -8.63 -2.00 3.11
C ILE A 184 -7.94 -1.59 4.43
N ASN A 185 -6.72 -2.09 4.68
CA ASN A 185 -5.97 -1.72 5.89
C ASN A 185 -5.40 -0.30 5.84
N ARG A 186 -5.11 0.25 4.65
CA ARG A 186 -4.77 1.67 4.45
C ARG A 186 -6.01 2.56 4.67
N PHE A 187 -7.16 2.16 4.13
CA PHE A 187 -8.45 2.84 4.31
C PHE A 187 -8.83 3.00 5.79
N MET A 188 -8.63 1.96 6.60
CA MET A 188 -8.96 1.97 8.03
C MET A 188 -8.00 2.82 8.88
N ARG A 189 -6.77 3.06 8.40
CA ARG A 189 -5.74 3.81 9.14
C ARG A 189 -5.85 5.32 8.90
N GLU A 190 -6.17 5.75 7.67
CA GLU A 190 -6.49 7.16 7.37
C GLU A 190 -7.81 7.59 8.01
N PHE A 191 -8.80 6.69 8.09
CA PHE A 191 -10.04 6.96 8.81
C PHE A 191 -9.83 7.22 10.31
N ARG A 192 -8.76 6.73 10.95
CA ARG A 192 -8.49 7.04 12.38
C ARG A 192 -8.09 8.49 12.58
N VAL A 193 -7.27 9.05 11.69
CA VAL A 193 -6.85 10.47 11.77
C VAL A 193 -8.03 11.39 11.53
N VAL A 194 -8.85 11.09 10.52
CA VAL A 194 -10.10 11.82 10.24
C VAL A 194 -11.10 11.66 11.39
N ARG A 195 -11.26 10.46 11.95
CA ARG A 195 -12.14 10.21 13.09
C ARG A 195 -11.69 10.95 14.34
N ASP A 196 -10.39 11.00 14.61
CA ASP A 196 -9.83 11.70 15.76
C ASP A 196 -9.95 13.22 15.57
N ASP A 197 -9.83 13.71 14.33
CA ASP A 197 -10.03 15.13 14.00
C ASP A 197 -11.50 15.55 14.05
N VAL A 198 -12.42 14.71 13.56
CA VAL A 198 -13.87 14.86 13.70
C VAL A 198 -14.26 14.80 15.18
N ALA A 199 -13.65 13.93 15.99
CA ALA A 199 -13.89 13.86 17.43
C ALA A 199 -13.41 15.13 18.15
N ARG A 200 -12.27 15.72 17.74
CA ARG A 200 -11.81 17.03 18.24
C ARG A 200 -12.76 18.15 17.86
N HIS A 201 -13.18 18.23 16.60
CA HIS A 201 -14.14 19.22 16.14
C HIS A 201 -15.53 19.05 16.78
N GLN A 202 -15.99 17.81 16.99
CA GLN A 202 -17.20 17.52 17.76
C GLN A 202 -17.05 17.96 19.21
N LYS A 203 -15.94 17.64 19.89
CA LYS A 203 -15.72 18.07 21.28
C LYS A 203 -15.66 19.59 21.41
N GLN A 204 -15.09 20.27 20.43
CA GLN A 204 -15.01 21.73 20.36
C GLN A 204 -16.37 22.38 20.04
N GLN A 205 -17.15 21.82 19.10
CA GLN A 205 -18.53 22.22 18.87
C GLN A 205 -19.45 21.92 20.05
N GLN A 206 -19.21 20.84 20.80
CA GLN A 206 -20.00 20.44 21.96
C GLN A 206 -19.66 21.29 23.18
N THR A 207 -18.41 21.75 23.32
CA THR A 207 -18.04 22.80 24.30
C THR A 207 -18.58 24.18 23.90
N ALA A 208 -18.55 24.53 22.62
CA ALA A 208 -19.18 25.75 22.12
C ALA A 208 -20.70 25.73 22.31
N ASN A 209 -21.36 24.61 21.98
CA ASN A 209 -22.80 24.42 22.16
C ASN A 209 -23.18 24.33 23.64
N THR A 210 -22.38 23.73 24.52
CA THR A 210 -22.68 23.73 25.97
C THR A 210 -22.54 25.14 26.57
N LYS A 211 -21.61 25.95 26.08
CA LYS A 211 -21.47 27.38 26.43
C LYS A 211 -22.63 28.23 25.88
N LEU A 212 -23.06 27.95 24.64
CA LEU A 212 -24.24 28.58 24.05
C LEU A 212 -25.53 28.16 24.78
N LEU A 213 -25.63 26.89 25.21
CA LEU A 213 -26.75 26.35 25.96
C LEU A 213 -26.81 26.90 27.39
N SER A 214 -25.67 27.14 28.05
CA SER A 214 -25.65 27.82 29.36
C SER A 214 -26.07 29.29 29.25
N GLU A 215 -25.69 29.97 28.16
CA GLU A 215 -26.17 31.32 27.85
C GLU A 215 -27.68 31.33 27.51
N LEU A 216 -28.17 30.38 26.72
CA LEU A 216 -29.60 30.24 26.41
C LEU A 216 -30.45 29.87 27.64
N ARG A 217 -29.89 29.15 28.62
CA ARG A 217 -30.53 28.81 29.90
C ARG A 217 -30.74 30.01 30.82
N SER A 218 -30.00 31.10 30.60
CA SER A 218 -30.14 32.36 31.35
C SER A 218 -31.31 33.23 30.87
N LYS A 219 -31.97 32.86 29.76
CA LYS A 219 -33.10 33.59 29.20
C LYS A 219 -34.43 32.99 29.70
N PRO A 220 -35.38 33.80 30.21
CA PRO A 220 -36.61 33.28 30.82
C PRO A 220 -37.47 32.51 29.80
N ARG A 221 -37.84 31.28 30.17
CA ARG A 221 -38.60 30.31 29.35
C ARG A 221 -40.02 30.81 29.06
N SER A 222 -40.32 31.10 27.79
CA SER A 222 -41.72 31.12 27.31
C SER A 222 -42.15 29.69 26.93
N LYS A 223 -43.40 29.34 27.27
CA LYS A 223 -43.98 27.99 27.12
C LYS A 223 -43.92 27.53 25.66
N GLN A 224 -43.25 26.40 25.39
CA GLN A 224 -43.17 25.79 24.06
C GLN A 224 -44.36 24.82 23.81
N PRO A 225 -44.79 24.62 22.54
CA PRO A 225 -46.05 23.95 22.23
C PRO A 225 -45.91 22.44 21.96
N ASN A 226 -46.98 21.68 22.23
CA ASN A 226 -47.03 20.20 22.32
C ASN A 226 -46.57 19.39 21.09
N TRP A 227 -46.46 19.98 19.90
CA TRP A 227 -46.08 19.30 18.65
C TRP A 227 -44.66 18.71 18.65
N MET A 228 -43.76 19.26 19.47
CA MET A 228 -42.37 18.79 19.58
C MET A 228 -42.28 17.38 20.20
N TYR A 229 -43.18 17.01 21.11
CA TYR A 229 -43.22 15.67 21.71
C TYR A 229 -43.68 14.60 20.71
N ILE A 230 -44.51 14.98 19.74
CA ILE A 230 -44.98 14.08 18.68
C ILE A 230 -43.82 13.72 17.76
N GLY A 231 -42.98 14.71 17.39
CA GLY A 231 -41.78 14.47 16.56
C GLY A 231 -40.78 13.54 17.24
N ILE A 232 -40.56 13.69 18.55
CA ILE A 232 -39.67 12.82 19.32
C ILE A 232 -40.20 11.38 19.36
N GLY A 233 -41.52 11.19 19.53
CA GLY A 233 -42.14 9.86 19.53
C GLY A 233 -42.02 9.12 18.19
N ILE A 234 -42.08 9.84 17.07
CA ILE A 234 -41.91 9.24 15.74
C ILE A 234 -40.46 8.79 15.53
N LEU A 235 -39.49 9.62 15.95
CA LEU A 235 -38.06 9.28 15.81
C LEU A 235 -37.66 8.07 16.66
N THR A 236 -38.18 7.95 17.88
CA THR A 236 -37.91 6.79 18.73
C THR A 236 -38.51 5.50 18.16
N ALA A 237 -39.71 5.57 17.59
CA ALA A 237 -40.35 4.42 16.94
C ALA A 237 -39.58 3.92 15.71
N LEU A 238 -39.09 4.85 14.86
CA LEU A 238 -38.26 4.49 13.69
C LEU A 238 -36.93 3.86 14.08
N ALA A 239 -36.28 4.37 15.14
CA ALA A 239 -35.05 3.79 15.66
C ALA A 239 -35.26 2.36 16.21
N LEU A 240 -36.36 2.13 16.92
CA LEU A 240 -36.75 0.79 17.41
C LEU A 240 -37.04 -0.18 16.26
N PHE A 241 -37.73 0.28 15.22
CA PHE A 241 -38.00 -0.54 14.03
C PHE A 241 -36.70 -0.96 13.32
N SER A 242 -35.79 -0.01 13.08
CA SER A 242 -34.49 -0.29 12.45
C SER A 242 -33.63 -1.27 13.27
N LEU A 243 -33.67 -1.17 14.61
CA LEU A 243 -32.95 -2.08 15.49
C LEU A 243 -33.47 -3.53 15.37
N ILE A 244 -34.79 -3.71 15.32
CA ILE A 244 -35.42 -5.02 15.18
C ILE A 244 -35.07 -5.65 13.82
N GLU A 245 -35.09 -4.84 12.76
CA GLU A 245 -34.76 -5.29 11.40
C GLU A 245 -33.29 -5.74 11.30
N MET A 246 -32.38 -5.02 11.97
CA MET A 246 -30.96 -5.38 12.03
C MET A 246 -30.71 -6.69 12.79
N ILE A 247 -31.45 -6.95 13.87
CA ILE A 247 -31.36 -8.20 14.63
C ILE A 247 -31.81 -9.38 13.77
N LYS A 248 -32.91 -9.21 13.02
CA LYS A 248 -33.45 -10.25 12.13
C LYS A 248 -32.46 -10.62 11.01
N LEU A 249 -31.84 -9.61 10.38
CA LEU A 249 -30.84 -9.82 9.34
C LEU A 249 -29.60 -10.59 9.87
N ARG A 250 -29.16 -10.27 11.10
CA ARG A 250 -28.04 -10.98 11.73
C ARG A 250 -28.34 -12.46 11.99
N GLN A 251 -29.58 -12.79 12.34
CA GLN A 251 -30.00 -14.18 12.55
C GLN A 251 -29.96 -14.98 11.24
N GLU A 252 -30.48 -14.43 10.14
CA GLU A 252 -30.44 -15.10 8.82
C GLU A 252 -29.00 -15.36 8.34
N VAL A 253 -28.09 -14.40 8.53
CA VAL A 253 -26.67 -14.57 8.19
C VAL A 253 -26.00 -15.65 9.04
N SER A 254 -26.39 -15.79 10.31
CA SER A 254 -25.82 -16.81 11.20
C SER A 254 -26.23 -18.23 10.77
N GLN A 255 -27.46 -18.41 10.31
CA GLN A 255 -27.97 -19.69 9.82
C GLN A 255 -27.29 -20.10 8.51
N LEU A 256 -27.08 -19.15 7.60
CA LEU A 256 -26.33 -19.39 6.35
C LEU A 256 -24.87 -19.78 6.61
N ARG A 257 -24.22 -19.16 7.61
CA ARG A 257 -22.85 -19.50 8.02
C ARG A 257 -22.74 -20.87 8.66
N ALA A 258 -23.69 -21.24 9.52
CA ALA A 258 -23.74 -22.58 10.11
C ALA A 258 -23.96 -23.67 9.04
N ALA A 259 -24.81 -23.40 8.03
CA ALA A 259 -25.01 -24.29 6.89
C ALA A 259 -23.72 -24.43 6.04
N SER A 260 -22.93 -23.36 5.87
CA SER A 260 -21.64 -23.45 5.16
C SER A 260 -20.54 -24.15 5.96
N ALA A 261 -20.54 -24.04 7.29
CA ALA A 261 -19.55 -24.68 8.16
C ALA A 261 -19.71 -26.21 8.18
N SER A 262 -20.96 -26.71 8.11
CA SER A 262 -21.23 -28.15 7.95
C SER A 262 -20.69 -28.72 6.63
N ASN A 263 -20.64 -27.91 5.56
CA ASN A 263 -20.15 -28.36 4.26
C ASN A 263 -18.60 -28.39 4.21
N GLN A 264 -17.92 -27.59 5.04
CA GLN A 264 -16.45 -27.61 5.14
C GLN A 264 -15.94 -28.66 6.12
N ALA A 265 -16.72 -29.05 7.13
CA ALA A 265 -16.35 -30.09 8.09
C ALA A 265 -16.38 -31.51 7.50
N ALA A 266 -17.06 -31.74 6.37
CA ALA A 266 -17.13 -33.05 5.71
C ALA A 266 -15.93 -33.36 4.79
N GLU A 267 -15.01 -32.40 4.57
CA GLU A 267 -13.86 -32.55 3.65
C GLU A 267 -12.51 -32.66 4.39
N ILE A 268 -12.48 -32.52 5.72
CA ILE A 268 -11.26 -32.58 6.55
C ILE A 268 -11.36 -33.68 7.63
N GLU A 269 -11.94 -34.83 7.27
CA GLU A 269 -11.89 -36.05 8.08
C GLU A 269 -11.30 -37.22 7.27
N SER A 270 -10.17 -36.94 6.63
CA SER A 270 -9.19 -37.98 6.33
C SER A 270 -7.81 -37.33 6.46
N ILE A 271 -6.88 -38.01 7.14
CA ILE A 271 -5.48 -37.62 7.38
C ILE A 271 -5.26 -36.88 8.73
N HIS A 272 -5.39 -37.58 9.87
CA HIS A 272 -4.29 -37.92 10.82
C HIS A 272 -4.82 -38.54 12.12
N ALA A 273 -4.18 -39.64 12.55
CA ALA A 273 -4.39 -40.32 13.82
C ALA A 273 -3.67 -39.59 14.97
N PRO A 274 -4.06 -39.80 16.25
CA PRO A 274 -3.54 -39.04 17.38
C PRO A 274 -2.16 -39.57 17.82
N ILE A 275 -1.19 -38.66 17.92
CA ILE A 275 0.06 -38.91 18.66
C ILE A 275 -0.16 -38.43 20.09
N ASP A 276 -0.04 -39.39 21.00
CA ASP A 276 0.05 -39.24 22.44
C ASP A 276 1.37 -38.55 22.80
N ASP A 277 1.33 -37.44 23.54
CA ASP A 277 2.46 -37.05 24.36
C ASP A 277 2.01 -36.29 25.61
N THR A 278 1.89 -37.06 26.69
CA THR A 278 1.95 -36.59 28.06
C THR A 278 3.25 -35.84 28.34
N SER A 279 3.17 -34.53 28.59
CA SER A 279 4.12 -33.90 29.52
C SER A 279 3.45 -32.81 30.34
N ALA A 280 3.33 -33.11 31.64
CA ALA A 280 3.02 -32.12 32.66
C ALA A 280 4.15 -31.08 32.70
N ARG A 281 3.80 -29.80 32.69
CA ARG A 281 4.74 -28.69 32.96
C ARG A 281 4.36 -28.06 34.31
N PRO A 282 5.32 -27.88 35.23
CA PRO A 282 5.04 -27.43 36.58
C PRO A 282 4.72 -25.93 36.61
N GLU A 283 3.78 -25.57 37.48
CA GLU A 283 3.57 -24.19 37.93
C GLU A 283 4.87 -23.65 38.56
N GLY A 284 5.43 -22.61 37.95
CA GLY A 284 6.64 -21.93 38.41
C GLY A 284 6.51 -20.43 38.27
N SER A 285 6.33 -19.76 39.41
CA SER A 285 6.42 -18.32 39.68
C SER A 285 6.71 -17.37 38.51
N SER A 286 5.67 -16.66 38.05
CA SER A 286 5.78 -15.45 37.25
C SER A 286 6.53 -14.36 38.02
N SER A 287 7.76 -14.06 37.58
CA SER A 287 8.50 -12.89 38.02
C SER A 287 8.81 -12.06 36.78
N SER A 288 8.88 -10.74 36.92
CA SER A 288 9.17 -9.76 35.88
C SER A 288 10.45 -10.00 35.06
N SER A 289 11.24 -11.03 35.39
CA SER A 289 12.46 -11.45 34.69
C SER A 289 12.23 -11.97 33.27
N ASP A 290 11.09 -12.59 32.97
CA ASP A 290 11.01 -13.46 31.79
C ASP A 290 10.89 -12.65 30.49
N PHE A 291 10.08 -11.60 30.48
CA PHE A 291 10.00 -10.70 29.32
C PHE A 291 11.25 -9.81 29.20
N GLU A 292 11.95 -9.49 30.30
CA GLU A 292 13.21 -8.74 30.26
C GLU A 292 14.33 -9.54 29.58
N VAL A 293 14.41 -10.84 29.88
CA VAL A 293 15.35 -11.75 29.22
C VAL A 293 15.05 -11.87 27.73
N GLN A 294 13.78 -11.98 27.35
CA GLN A 294 13.39 -12.03 25.93
C GLN A 294 13.62 -10.71 25.21
N LEU A 295 13.34 -9.56 25.85
CA LEU A 295 13.63 -8.24 25.29
C LEU A 295 15.13 -8.08 25.02
N ASN A 296 15.96 -8.50 25.98
CA ASN A 296 17.41 -8.49 25.80
C ASN A 296 17.86 -9.45 24.69
N ASN A 297 17.30 -10.65 24.63
CA ASN A 297 17.63 -11.61 23.58
C ASN A 297 17.26 -11.10 22.18
N LEU A 298 16.08 -10.48 22.04
CA LEU A 298 15.66 -9.83 20.80
C LEU A 298 16.66 -8.74 20.38
N ASN A 299 17.11 -7.90 21.32
CA ASN A 299 18.11 -6.86 21.05
C ASN A 299 19.50 -7.42 20.70
N LEU A 300 19.87 -8.60 21.21
CA LEU A 300 21.15 -9.25 20.90
C LEU A 300 21.14 -9.99 19.56
N GLN A 301 19.99 -10.53 19.14
CA GLN A 301 19.84 -11.38 17.95
C GLN A 301 19.07 -10.68 16.81
N SER A 302 19.05 -9.35 16.81
CA SER A 302 18.26 -8.58 15.86
C SER A 302 18.97 -8.20 14.55
N GLN A 303 20.22 -8.62 14.37
CA GLN A 303 20.96 -8.30 13.15
C GLN A 303 20.40 -9.05 11.93
N PHE A 304 20.47 -8.42 10.77
CA PHE A 304 19.98 -8.97 9.50
C PHE A 304 20.85 -8.54 8.31
N GLY A 305 20.84 -9.35 7.26
CA GLY A 305 21.69 -9.17 6.10
C GLY A 305 21.27 -8.03 5.15
N PHE A 306 22.13 -7.74 4.18
CA PHE A 306 21.79 -6.87 3.06
C PHE A 306 20.63 -7.47 2.25
N ALA A 307 19.64 -6.64 1.91
CA ALA A 307 18.41 -7.02 1.20
C ALA A 307 17.51 -8.05 1.93
N GLU A 308 17.81 -8.40 3.17
CA GLU A 308 16.93 -9.19 4.04
C GLU A 308 15.88 -8.28 4.69
N GLN A 309 14.66 -8.78 4.88
CA GLN A 309 13.64 -8.05 5.62
C GLN A 309 13.92 -8.09 7.12
N ALA A 310 13.86 -6.94 7.79
CA ALA A 310 14.19 -6.81 9.21
C ALA A 310 13.34 -7.76 10.06
N LEU A 311 12.01 -7.79 9.91
CA LEU A 311 11.13 -8.66 10.70
C LEU A 311 10.76 -9.94 9.93
N SER A 312 11.75 -10.83 9.74
CA SER A 312 11.60 -12.12 9.08
C SER A 312 12.40 -13.24 9.77
N GLY A 313 12.17 -14.50 9.36
CA GLY A 313 12.91 -15.65 9.86
C GLY A 313 12.77 -15.88 11.37
N ASP A 314 13.87 -16.22 12.03
CA ASP A 314 13.92 -16.51 13.48
C ASP A 314 13.50 -15.31 14.35
N ARG A 315 13.65 -14.08 13.84
CA ARG A 315 13.30 -12.86 14.58
C ARG A 315 11.79 -12.73 14.82
N ILE A 316 10.97 -13.33 13.95
CA ILE A 316 9.51 -13.41 14.17
C ILE A 316 9.23 -14.23 15.43
N ARG A 317 9.93 -15.35 15.62
CA ARG A 317 9.79 -16.19 16.81
C ARG A 317 10.18 -15.42 18.07
N LEU A 318 11.31 -14.71 18.04
CA LEU A 318 11.76 -13.88 19.17
C LEU A 318 10.73 -12.81 19.57
N VAL A 319 10.08 -12.18 18.58
CA VAL A 319 9.01 -11.21 18.87
C VAL A 319 7.75 -11.90 19.37
N SER A 320 7.37 -13.05 18.81
CA SER A 320 6.23 -13.85 19.29
C SER A 320 6.41 -14.26 20.73
N ASP A 321 7.57 -14.82 21.08
CA ASP A 321 7.89 -15.25 22.45
C ASP A 321 7.81 -14.08 23.42
N LEU A 322 8.30 -12.90 23.00
CA LEU A 322 8.19 -11.65 23.76
C LEU A 322 6.73 -11.24 23.98
N LEU A 323 5.89 -11.28 22.94
CA LEU A 323 4.47 -10.94 23.05
C LEU A 323 3.74 -11.90 24.00
N ASP A 324 4.03 -13.19 23.92
CA ASP A 324 3.42 -14.21 24.78
C ASP A 324 3.78 -14.00 26.26
N SER A 325 5.04 -13.68 26.57
CA SER A 325 5.44 -13.38 27.95
C SER A 325 4.91 -12.05 28.45
N LEU A 326 4.76 -11.04 27.59
CA LEU A 326 4.06 -9.80 27.95
C LEU A 326 2.59 -10.07 28.28
N ASP A 327 1.94 -11.00 27.58
CA ASP A 327 0.55 -11.37 27.86
C ASP A 327 0.44 -12.11 29.20
N GLN A 328 1.29 -13.11 29.42
CA GLN A 328 1.32 -13.89 30.66
C GLN A 328 1.58 -13.03 31.91
N THR A 329 2.32 -11.93 31.76
CA THR A 329 2.59 -10.97 32.85
C THR A 329 1.56 -9.86 32.94
N ASN A 330 0.52 -9.88 32.10
CA ASN A 330 -0.54 -8.87 32.00
C ASN A 330 0.05 -7.45 31.83
N PHE A 331 1.13 -7.34 31.06
CA PHE A 331 1.80 -6.08 30.79
C PHE A 331 0.87 -5.13 30.03
N LYS A 332 0.88 -3.85 30.44
CA LYS A 332 0.14 -2.78 29.76
C LYS A 332 1.09 -1.66 29.39
N GLY A 333 1.12 -1.30 28.12
CA GLY A 333 2.13 -0.36 27.64
C GLY A 333 2.30 -0.33 26.14
N THR A 334 3.46 0.15 25.71
CA THR A 334 3.88 0.19 24.31
C THR A 334 5.15 -0.61 24.13
N LEU A 335 5.16 -1.49 23.13
CA LEU A 335 6.36 -2.12 22.59
C LEU A 335 6.76 -1.34 21.33
N SER A 336 7.92 -0.70 21.37
CA SER A 336 8.48 0.03 20.23
C SER A 336 9.58 -0.80 19.59
N LEU A 337 9.42 -1.12 18.31
CA LEU A 337 10.41 -1.79 17.48
C LEU A 337 11.01 -0.77 16.51
N GLU A 338 12.27 -0.41 16.71
CA GLU A 338 13.04 0.48 15.84
C GLU A 338 13.85 -0.35 14.84
N LEU A 339 13.62 -0.11 13.55
CA LEU A 339 14.33 -0.76 12.46
C LEU A 339 15.45 0.16 11.96
N HIS A 340 16.69 -0.28 12.18
CA HIS A 340 17.89 0.43 11.78
C HIS A 340 18.52 -0.28 10.59
N HIS A 341 18.86 0.48 9.55
CA HIS A 341 19.53 -0.02 8.35
C HIS A 341 20.95 0.53 8.23
N GLY A 342 21.87 -0.32 7.79
CA GLY A 342 23.22 0.04 7.41
C GLY A 342 23.25 0.80 6.09
N ASN A 343 24.18 1.74 5.99
CA ASN A 343 24.48 2.45 4.76
C ASN A 343 25.48 1.63 3.94
N PHE A 344 25.00 0.60 3.23
CA PHE A 344 25.91 -0.25 2.44
C PHE A 344 26.47 0.50 1.23
N CYS A 345 27.72 0.22 0.92
CA CYS A 345 28.30 0.40 -0.41
C CYS A 345 27.76 -0.72 -1.32
N THR A 346 27.14 -0.31 -2.42
CA THR A 346 26.49 -1.18 -3.40
C THR A 346 26.93 -0.85 -4.82
N GLU A 347 26.69 -1.78 -5.75
CA GLU A 347 26.77 -1.58 -7.19
C GLU A 347 25.46 -2.02 -7.85
N ALA A 348 25.16 -1.47 -9.02
CA ALA A 348 24.01 -1.89 -9.80
C ALA A 348 24.38 -3.09 -10.67
N ASP A 349 23.58 -4.16 -10.59
CA ASP A 349 23.70 -5.29 -11.52
C ASP A 349 23.17 -4.93 -12.92
N ALA A 350 23.22 -5.88 -13.86
CA ALA A 350 22.75 -5.68 -15.23
C ALA A 350 21.24 -5.34 -15.32
N SER A 351 20.46 -5.61 -14.27
CA SER A 351 19.04 -5.27 -14.17
C SER A 351 18.78 -3.93 -13.51
N GLY A 352 19.83 -3.24 -13.02
CA GLY A 352 19.72 -2.03 -12.21
C GLY A 352 19.39 -2.29 -10.74
N SER A 353 19.43 -3.55 -10.29
CA SER A 353 19.22 -3.92 -8.89
C SER A 353 20.51 -3.69 -8.09
N LEU A 354 20.38 -3.16 -6.88
CA LEU A 354 21.52 -2.93 -6.00
C LEU A 354 21.99 -4.23 -5.38
N ILE A 355 23.25 -4.57 -5.60
CA ILE A 355 23.94 -5.74 -5.04
C ILE A 355 25.20 -5.31 -4.27
N LEU A 356 25.69 -6.20 -3.41
CA LEU A 356 27.01 -5.99 -2.79
C LEU A 356 28.09 -6.28 -3.83
N PRO A 357 29.16 -5.45 -3.91
CA PRO A 357 30.22 -5.68 -4.87
C PRO A 357 30.92 -7.02 -4.68
N SER A 358 31.18 -7.74 -5.78
CA SER A 358 31.84 -9.04 -5.73
C SER A 358 33.34 -8.95 -5.39
N GLU A 359 33.98 -7.84 -5.74
CA GLU A 359 35.40 -7.56 -5.48
C GLU A 359 35.53 -6.29 -4.61
N PRO A 360 36.55 -6.21 -3.72
CA PRO A 360 36.78 -5.00 -2.93
C PRO A 360 37.11 -3.80 -3.82
N LEU A 361 36.36 -2.71 -3.69
CA LEU A 361 36.64 -1.42 -4.33
C LEU A 361 36.70 -0.30 -3.29
N PRO A 362 37.36 0.83 -3.59
CA PRO A 362 37.31 2.01 -2.73
C PRO A 362 35.86 2.46 -2.49
N VAL A 363 35.48 2.77 -1.25
CA VAL A 363 34.11 3.19 -0.93
C VAL A 363 33.62 4.39 -1.74
N THR A 364 34.55 5.28 -2.11
CA THR A 364 34.30 6.44 -2.99
C THR A 364 33.85 6.10 -4.41
N GLN A 365 33.96 4.83 -4.83
CA GLN A 365 33.51 4.33 -6.12
C GLN A 365 32.18 3.55 -6.03
N CYS A 366 31.63 3.41 -4.82
CA CYS A 366 30.36 2.73 -4.61
C CYS A 366 29.16 3.68 -4.71
N GLN A 367 27.98 3.10 -4.91
CA GLN A 367 26.72 3.75 -4.62
C GLN A 367 26.31 3.43 -3.17
N LEU A 368 26.25 4.43 -2.29
CA LEU A 368 25.79 4.27 -0.91
C LEU A 368 24.26 4.24 -0.83
N ILE A 369 23.67 3.41 0.02
CA ILE A 369 22.20 3.38 0.19
C ILE A 369 21.65 4.74 0.62
N SER A 370 22.37 5.51 1.43
CA SER A 370 21.98 6.88 1.82
C SER A 370 21.74 7.81 0.63
N ASP A 371 22.41 7.55 -0.48
CA ASP A 371 22.37 8.39 -1.68
C ASP A 371 21.26 7.94 -2.64
N THR A 372 20.62 6.80 -2.33
CA THR A 372 19.48 6.26 -3.07
C THR A 372 18.17 6.84 -2.54
N SER A 373 17.15 6.98 -3.40
CA SER A 373 15.81 7.43 -3.00
C SER A 373 15.01 6.37 -2.20
N ARG A 374 15.70 5.44 -1.53
CA ARG A 374 15.06 4.32 -0.82
C ARG A 374 14.36 4.85 0.42
N THR A 375 13.03 4.76 0.42
CA THR A 375 12.22 5.16 1.57
C THR A 375 12.04 3.96 2.48
N TYR A 376 12.51 4.05 3.72
CA TYR A 376 12.32 3.03 4.74
C TYR A 376 10.94 3.21 5.36
N THR A 377 10.08 2.20 5.22
CA THR A 377 8.74 2.20 5.80
C THR A 377 8.52 0.91 6.59
N SER A 378 7.66 0.97 7.60
CA SER A 378 7.24 -0.21 8.35
C SER A 378 6.63 -1.32 7.46
N SER A 379 6.04 -0.96 6.31
CA SER A 379 5.48 -1.91 5.35
C SER A 379 6.51 -2.57 4.41
N THR A 380 7.67 -1.94 4.19
CA THR A 380 8.72 -2.51 3.31
C THR A 380 9.69 -3.41 4.07
N ASP A 381 9.83 -3.19 5.38
CA ASP A 381 10.79 -3.89 6.25
C ASP A 381 10.17 -5.04 7.08
N THR A 382 8.86 -5.26 6.95
CA THR A 382 8.13 -6.37 7.59
C THR A 382 7.78 -7.49 6.62
N SER A 383 7.81 -8.72 7.12
CA SER A 383 7.33 -9.88 6.37
C SER A 383 5.82 -10.08 6.51
N VAL A 384 5.22 -10.78 5.55
CA VAL A 384 3.80 -11.21 5.62
C VAL A 384 3.54 -12.07 6.86
N GLN A 385 4.52 -12.91 7.23
CA GLN A 385 4.45 -13.76 8.42
C GLN A 385 4.35 -12.92 9.69
N PHE A 386 5.17 -11.87 9.80
CA PHE A 386 5.10 -10.93 10.91
C PHE A 386 3.74 -10.20 10.95
N ALA A 387 3.24 -9.74 9.80
CA ALA A 387 1.93 -9.07 9.74
C ALA A 387 0.80 -9.98 10.22
N ASN A 388 0.79 -11.25 9.82
CA ASN A 388 -0.20 -12.23 10.27
C ASN A 388 -0.07 -12.53 11.78
N MET A 389 1.16 -12.64 12.30
CA MET A 389 1.42 -12.87 13.73
C MET A 389 0.85 -11.73 14.59
N ILE A 390 1.06 -10.47 14.18
CA ILE A 390 0.55 -9.30 14.91
C ILE A 390 -0.98 -9.24 14.87
N ASP A 391 -1.59 -9.63 13.75
CA ASP A 391 -3.06 -9.66 13.60
C ASP A 391 -3.71 -10.71 14.51
N SER A 392 -3.00 -11.80 14.81
CA SER A 392 -3.46 -12.87 15.71
C SER A 392 -3.03 -12.71 17.17
N ALA A 393 -2.38 -11.61 17.56
CA ALA A 393 -1.85 -11.44 18.91
C ALA A 393 -2.91 -10.88 19.87
N ASP A 394 -3.45 -11.72 20.74
CA ASP A 394 -4.55 -11.38 21.67
C ASP A 394 -4.27 -10.14 22.53
N ILE A 395 -3.04 -9.98 23.07
CA ILE A 395 -2.65 -8.82 23.89
C ILE A 395 -2.79 -7.48 23.14
N ILE A 396 -2.60 -7.51 21.82
CA ILE A 396 -2.75 -6.34 20.94
C ILE A 396 -4.24 -6.12 20.61
N GLU A 397 -5.00 -7.19 20.34
CA GLU A 397 -6.44 -7.10 20.07
C GLU A 397 -7.21 -6.54 21.28
N ARG A 398 -6.87 -6.98 22.49
CA ARG A 398 -7.45 -6.47 23.74
C ARG A 398 -7.05 -5.02 24.04
N GLY A 399 -6.01 -4.51 23.36
CA GLY A 399 -5.51 -3.13 23.52
C GLY A 399 -4.69 -2.90 24.80
N ASP A 400 -4.24 -3.99 25.44
CA ASP A 400 -3.34 -3.92 26.60
C ASP A 400 -1.94 -3.50 26.16
N LEU A 401 -1.48 -3.99 25.01
CA LEU A 401 -0.22 -3.63 24.39
C LEU A 401 -0.44 -2.87 23.08
N ARG A 402 0.23 -1.71 22.94
CA ARG A 402 0.38 -1.02 21.67
C ARG A 402 1.72 -1.40 21.03
N LEU A 403 1.70 -1.79 19.76
CA LEU A 403 2.93 -2.01 18.99
C LEU A 403 3.22 -0.79 18.10
N ASP A 404 4.35 -0.14 18.32
CA ASP A 404 4.85 0.94 17.48
C ASP A 404 6.06 0.44 16.67
N LEU A 405 5.97 0.55 15.34
CA LEU A 405 7.04 0.13 14.41
C LEU A 405 7.64 1.37 13.74
N ILE A 406 8.91 1.63 14.01
CA ILE A 406 9.61 2.86 13.62
C ILE A 406 10.75 2.49 12.68
N ALA A 407 10.67 2.90 11.41
CA ALA A 407 11.76 2.70 10.46
C ALA A 407 12.68 3.94 10.47
N LEU A 408 13.89 3.79 11.02
CA LEU A 408 14.88 4.87 11.11
C LEU A 408 15.85 4.88 9.92
N GLY A 409 15.89 3.81 9.13
CA GLY A 409 16.81 3.73 7.99
C GLY A 409 18.26 3.90 8.44
N VAL A 410 19.02 4.72 7.71
CA VAL A 410 20.45 4.96 7.96
C VAL A 410 20.75 6.11 8.94
N SER A 411 19.74 6.74 9.55
CA SER A 411 19.92 7.99 10.29
C SER A 411 20.50 7.84 11.71
N ALA A 412 20.56 6.61 12.25
CA ALA A 412 20.96 6.35 13.63
C ALA A 412 21.92 5.13 13.75
N PRO A 413 23.15 5.24 13.23
CA PRO A 413 24.13 4.15 13.33
C PRO A 413 24.61 3.95 14.79
N SER A 414 24.72 2.70 15.22
CA SER A 414 25.33 2.34 16.51
C SER A 414 26.85 2.16 16.39
N TYR A 415 27.34 1.78 15.21
CA TYR A 415 28.75 1.66 14.90
C TYR A 415 29.14 2.78 13.94
N GLN A 416 30.19 3.54 14.29
CA GLN A 416 30.66 4.62 13.44
C GLN A 416 31.29 4.08 12.17
N TYR A 417 30.95 4.67 11.02
CA TYR A 417 31.56 4.34 9.75
C TYR A 417 33.01 4.85 9.69
N PRO A 418 33.91 4.15 8.98
CA PRO A 418 35.23 4.65 8.64
C PRO A 418 35.15 5.95 7.83
N GLN A 419 36.29 6.61 7.62
CA GLN A 419 36.34 7.81 6.79
C GLN A 419 35.99 7.47 5.33
N LEU A 420 35.21 8.33 4.68
CA LEU A 420 34.84 8.16 3.29
C LEU A 420 35.99 8.61 2.37
N ASP A 421 37.00 7.76 2.20
CA ASP A 421 38.17 8.03 1.39
C ASP A 421 38.52 6.89 0.41
N ARG A 422 39.61 7.05 -0.34
CA ARG A 422 40.05 6.05 -1.34
C ARG A 422 40.74 4.82 -0.74
N THR A 423 41.07 4.87 0.55
CA THR A 423 41.80 3.83 1.27
C THR A 423 40.86 2.85 1.96
N THR A 424 39.67 3.32 2.37
CA THR A 424 38.61 2.44 2.90
C THR A 424 37.99 1.59 1.79
N SER A 425 38.01 0.28 1.99
CA SER A 425 37.41 -0.70 1.07
C SER A 425 35.91 -0.85 1.29
N SER A 426 35.20 -1.25 0.23
CA SER A 426 33.78 -1.64 0.28
C SER A 426 33.52 -2.75 1.28
N THR A 427 34.44 -3.72 1.40
CA THR A 427 34.34 -4.82 2.37
C THR A 427 34.38 -4.33 3.81
N GLU A 428 35.34 -3.46 4.14
CA GLU A 428 35.46 -2.87 5.48
C GLU A 428 34.22 -2.03 5.82
N TRP A 429 33.79 -1.19 4.87
CA TRP A 429 32.59 -0.36 5.03
C TRP A 429 31.33 -1.20 5.22
N ASN A 430 31.14 -2.23 4.40
CA ASN A 430 29.96 -3.10 4.43
C ASN A 430 29.90 -3.99 5.68
N ALA A 431 31.05 -4.31 6.30
CA ALA A 431 31.06 -4.96 7.60
C ALA A 431 30.44 -4.05 8.70
N VAL A 432 30.76 -2.75 8.68
CA VAL A 432 30.16 -1.77 9.58
C VAL A 432 28.68 -1.52 9.23
N ALA A 433 28.34 -1.52 7.95
CA ALA A 433 26.95 -1.43 7.51
C ALA A 433 26.12 -2.62 8.02
N ALA A 434 26.63 -3.84 7.89
CA ALA A 434 25.98 -5.04 8.41
C ALA A 434 25.80 -4.99 9.94
N ALA A 435 26.79 -4.52 10.69
CA ALA A 435 26.67 -4.34 12.14
C ALA A 435 25.62 -3.28 12.52
N ASN A 436 25.36 -2.32 11.64
CA ASN A 436 24.33 -1.29 11.82
C ASN A 436 22.92 -1.73 11.41
N ASN A 437 22.77 -2.79 10.58
CA ASN A 437 21.49 -3.46 10.34
C ASN A 437 21.04 -4.18 11.60
N ARG A 438 20.03 -3.63 12.29
CA ARG A 438 19.55 -4.20 13.56
C ARG A 438 18.12 -3.76 13.86
N ILE A 439 17.50 -4.48 14.79
CA ILE A 439 16.24 -4.07 15.41
C ILE A 439 16.54 -3.72 16.86
N THR A 440 15.96 -2.63 17.34
CA THR A 440 15.99 -2.27 18.76
C THR A 440 14.58 -2.28 19.30
N ALA A 441 14.34 -3.13 20.30
CA ALA A 441 13.08 -3.28 20.99
C ALA A 441 13.14 -2.57 22.34
N THR A 442 12.15 -1.73 22.62
CA THR A 442 11.99 -1.03 23.90
C THR A 442 10.56 -1.14 24.41
N LEU A 443 10.41 -1.25 25.73
CA LEU A 443 9.11 -1.32 26.40
C LEU A 443 8.87 -0.05 27.21
N GLN A 444 7.66 0.50 27.08
CA GLN A 444 7.20 1.64 27.87
C GLN A 444 5.90 1.28 28.60
N PRO A 445 5.92 1.12 29.94
CA PRO A 445 4.72 0.86 30.72
C PRO A 445 3.71 2.02 30.63
N ARG A 446 2.42 1.69 30.71
CA ARG A 446 1.31 2.66 30.67
C ARG A 446 0.94 3.24 32.03
#